data_AF-X1K407-F1
#
_entry.id   AF-X1K407-F1
#
_cell.length_a   1.000
_cell.length_b   1.000
_cell.length_c   1.000
_cell.angle_alpha   90.00
_cell.angle_beta   90.00
_cell.angle_gamma   90.00
#
_symmetry.space_group_name_H-M   'P 1'
#
loop_
_entity.id
_entity.type
_entity.pdbx_description
1 polymer ?
#
loop_
_entity_poly.entity_id
_entity_poly.type
_entity_poly.pdbx_seq_one_letter_code
_entity_poly.pdbx_strand_id
1 'polypeptide(L)'
;MIKQAKFIIITDMQTKEQLQDIVKKKLEDRLLVIASNREPYIHVLERGKTRVIRPVGGAVNALDPVIRACGGVWVACGSGSADRRVVDNKNKV
;
A
#
# COMPACT_ATOMS: atom_id res chain seq x y z
N MET A 1 -18.02 -16.71 -13.21
CA MET A 1 -18.28 -16.47 -11.78
C MET A 1 -17.52 -15.22 -11.34
N ILE A 2 -18.20 -14.09 -11.20
CA ILE A 2 -17.60 -12.82 -10.78
C ILE A 2 -17.55 -12.83 -9.24
N LYS A 3 -16.37 -12.90 -8.63
CA LYS A 3 -16.22 -12.83 -7.17
C LYS A 3 -16.61 -11.42 -6.71
N GLN A 4 -17.57 -11.33 -5.79
CA GLN A 4 -17.98 -10.06 -5.19
C GLN A 4 -16.77 -9.37 -4.52
N ALA A 5 -16.52 -8.12 -4.89
CA ALA A 5 -15.58 -7.27 -4.18
C ALA A 5 -16.24 -6.80 -2.87
N LYS A 6 -15.70 -7.21 -1.72
CA LYS A 6 -16.10 -6.66 -0.42
C LYS A 6 -15.47 -5.27 -0.26
N PHE A 7 -16.30 -4.22 -0.22
CA PHE A 7 -15.85 -2.88 0.13
C PHE A 7 -15.61 -2.79 1.64
N ILE A 8 -14.43 -2.29 2.03
CA ILE A 8 -14.08 -2.02 3.42
C ILE A 8 -14.17 -0.51 3.62
N ILE A 9 -15.26 -0.05 4.22
CA ILE A 9 -15.39 1.34 4.68
C ILE A 9 -14.78 1.41 6.09
N ILE A 10 -13.71 2.20 6.25
CA ILE A 10 -13.07 2.46 7.54
C ILE A 10 -13.45 3.88 7.91
N THR A 11 -14.30 4.02 8.92
CA THR A 11 -14.71 5.30 9.50
C THR A 11 -14.22 5.35 10.94
N ASP A 12 -13.63 6.49 11.29
CA ASP A 12 -13.08 6.90 12.59
C ASP A 12 -11.65 6.48 12.96
N MET A 13 -11.03 7.29 13.84
CA MET A 13 -9.65 7.13 14.34
C MET A 13 -9.50 5.81 15.11
N GLN A 14 -9.00 4.79 14.44
CA GLN A 14 -8.68 3.48 14.98
C GLN A 14 -7.20 3.42 15.37
N THR A 15 -6.86 2.79 16.49
CA THR A 15 -5.45 2.44 16.75
C THR A 15 -5.00 1.38 15.73
N LYS A 16 -3.69 1.26 15.53
CA LYS A 16 -3.11 0.28 14.60
C LYS A 16 -3.61 -1.14 14.91
N GLU A 17 -3.73 -1.47 16.19
CA GLU A 17 -4.16 -2.78 16.70
C GLU A 17 -5.63 -3.05 16.38
N GLN A 18 -6.51 -2.07 16.57
CA GLN A 18 -7.94 -2.20 16.26
C GLN A 18 -8.17 -2.39 14.75
N LEU A 19 -7.44 -1.63 13.93
CA LEU A 19 -7.49 -1.78 12.48
C LEU A 19 -6.99 -3.16 12.04
N GLN A 20 -5.90 -3.65 12.64
CA GLN A 20 -5.40 -5.00 12.40
C GLN A 20 -6.44 -6.07 12.70
N ASP A 21 -7.15 -5.96 13.82
CA ASP A 21 -8.17 -6.94 14.21
C ASP A 21 -9.39 -6.91 13.30
N ILE A 22 -9.87 -5.72 12.91
CA ILE A 22 -10.99 -5.59 11.96
C ILE A 22 -10.59 -6.19 10.62
N VAL A 23 -9.40 -5.88 10.14
CA VAL A 23 -8.93 -6.34 8.83
C VAL A 23 -8.72 -7.85 8.86
N LYS A 24 -8.09 -8.42 9.90
CA LYS A 24 -7.96 -9.87 10.08
C LYS A 24 -9.32 -10.57 10.13
N LYS A 25 -10.28 -10.05 10.91
CA LYS A 25 -11.64 -10.61 10.97
C LYS A 25 -12.36 -10.58 9.63
N LYS A 26 -12.17 -9.53 8.82
CA LYS A 26 -12.85 -9.38 7.52
C LYS A 26 -12.17 -10.13 6.38
N LEU A 27 -10.85 -10.27 6.43
CA LEU A 27 -10.06 -10.93 5.41
C LEU A 27 -9.84 -12.42 5.70
N GLU A 28 -10.03 -12.89 6.93
CA GLU A 28 -9.69 -14.25 7.34
C GLU A 28 -8.23 -14.55 6.94
N ASP A 29 -8.00 -15.65 6.21
CA ASP A 29 -6.68 -16.04 5.70
C ASP A 29 -6.35 -15.45 4.31
N ARG A 30 -7.09 -14.43 3.85
CA ARG A 30 -6.93 -13.87 2.50
C ARG A 30 -5.95 -12.71 2.51
N LEU A 31 -5.06 -12.70 1.51
CA LEU A 31 -4.15 -11.60 1.26
C LEU A 31 -4.91 -10.36 0.76
N LEU A 32 -4.73 -9.21 1.44
CA LEU A 32 -5.16 -7.93 0.90
C LEU A 32 -4.22 -7.51 -0.23
N VAL A 33 -4.79 -7.28 -1.41
CA VAL A 33 -4.06 -6.72 -2.55
C VAL A 33 -4.75 -5.45 -3.01
N ILE A 34 -3.99 -4.35 -3.07
CA ILE A 34 -4.44 -3.09 -3.67
C ILE A 34 -3.70 -2.90 -4.98
N ALA A 35 -4.45 -2.64 -6.05
CA ALA A 35 -3.90 -2.27 -7.35
C ALA A 35 -4.32 -0.83 -7.66
N SER A 36 -3.37 0.08 -7.86
CA SER A 36 -3.65 1.47 -8.19
C SER A 36 -2.65 2.02 -9.18
N ASN A 37 -3.05 3.05 -9.94
CA ASN A 37 -2.11 3.73 -10.83
C ASN A 37 -1.04 4.51 -10.04
N ARG A 38 -1.46 5.18 -8.95
CA ARG A 38 -0.56 5.94 -8.05
C ARG A 38 0.10 5.03 -7.02
N GLU A 39 1.40 5.19 -6.85
CA GLU A 39 2.19 4.49 -5.83
C GLU A 39 2.14 5.18 -4.46
N PRO A 40 2.23 4.40 -3.35
CA PRO A 40 2.24 4.96 -2.00
C PRO A 40 3.59 5.55 -1.59
N TYR A 41 4.67 5.14 -2.26
CA TYR A 41 6.05 5.59 -2.04
C TYR A 41 6.74 5.71 -3.39
N ILE A 42 7.31 6.88 -3.68
CA ILE A 42 8.04 7.19 -4.91
C ILE A 42 9.52 7.29 -4.56
N HIS A 43 10.39 6.55 -5.25
CA HIS A 43 11.84 6.66 -5.07
C HIS A 43 12.42 7.59 -6.14
N VAL A 44 13.06 8.67 -5.69
CA VAL A 44 13.71 9.62 -6.57
C VAL A 44 15.22 9.63 -6.34
N LEU A 45 15.98 9.80 -7.42
CA LEU A 45 17.41 10.04 -7.33
C LEU A 45 17.65 11.55 -7.17
N GLU A 46 18.20 11.95 -6.03
CA GLU A 46 18.54 13.34 -5.72
C GLU A 46 19.99 13.41 -5.25
N ARG A 47 20.83 14.20 -5.95
CA ARG A 47 22.27 14.36 -5.65
C ARG A 47 23.02 13.03 -5.49
N GLY A 48 22.71 12.07 -6.35
CA GLY A 48 23.32 10.73 -6.35
C GLY A 48 22.82 9.80 -5.25
N LYS A 49 21.87 10.22 -4.41
CA LYS A 49 21.27 9.39 -3.35
C LYS A 49 19.81 9.11 -3.66
N THR A 50 19.35 7.91 -3.32
CA THR A 50 17.93 7.56 -3.42
C THR A 50 17.19 8.14 -2.22
N ARG A 51 16.11 8.87 -2.49
CA ARG A 51 15.21 9.44 -1.48
C ARG A 51 13.79 8.95 -1.71
N VAL A 52 13.09 8.66 -0.62
CA VAL A 52 11.67 8.27 -0.65
C VAL A 52 10.79 9.51 -0.49
N ILE A 53 9.83 9.66 -1.38
CA ILE A 53 8.77 10.67 -1.32
C ILE A 53 7.45 9.95 -1.10
N ARG A 54 6.72 10.34 -0.06
CA ARG A 54 5.34 9.90 0.15
C ARG A 54 4.40 10.93 -0.48
N PRO A 55 3.74 10.63 -1.61
CA PRO A 55 2.82 11.56 -2.23
C PRO A 55 1.65 11.88 -1.30
N VAL A 56 1.24 13.15 -1.29
CA VAL A 56 0.07 13.60 -0.53
C VAL A 56 -1.18 13.15 -1.28
N GLY A 57 -2.04 12.38 -0.62
CA GLY A 57 -3.31 11.93 -1.22
C GLY A 57 -4.19 11.17 -0.24
N GLY A 58 -5.52 11.34 -0.38
CA GLY A 58 -6.51 10.69 0.48
C GLY A 58 -6.42 9.17 0.46
N ALA A 59 -6.20 8.56 -0.72
CA ALA A 59 -6.06 7.11 -0.84
C ALA A 59 -4.81 6.57 -0.13
N VAL A 60 -3.66 7.23 -0.28
CA VAL A 60 -2.42 6.83 0.41
C VAL A 60 -2.58 6.98 1.92
N ASN A 61 -3.12 8.10 2.39
CA ASN A 61 -3.34 8.33 3.81
C ASN A 61 -4.33 7.34 4.44
N ALA A 62 -5.38 6.95 3.70
CA ALA A 62 -6.39 6.02 4.19
C ALA A 62 -5.93 4.55 4.15
N LEU A 63 -5.23 4.14 3.08
CA LEU A 63 -4.98 2.72 2.79
C LEU A 63 -3.58 2.24 3.21
N ASP A 64 -2.59 3.13 3.30
CA ASP A 64 -1.23 2.75 3.72
C ASP A 64 -1.21 2.18 5.16
N PRO A 65 -1.89 2.78 6.16
CA PRO A 65 -1.98 2.18 7.49
C PRO A 65 -2.62 0.79 7.46
N VAL A 66 -3.63 0.59 6.60
CA VAL A 66 -4.35 -0.68 6.46
C VAL A 66 -3.42 -1.75 5.91
N ILE A 67 -2.78 -1.50 4.76
CA ILE A 67 -1.86 -2.48 4.15
C ILE A 67 -0.72 -2.83 5.09
N ARG A 68 -0.13 -1.83 5.76
CA ARG A 68 0.96 -2.05 6.73
C ARG A 68 0.49 -2.84 7.95
N ALA A 69 -0.76 -2.64 8.38
CA ALA A 69 -1.36 -3.38 9.48
C ALA A 69 -1.53 -4.87 9.14
N CYS A 70 -2.02 -5.21 7.94
CA CYS A 70 -2.34 -6.58 7.57
C CYS A 70 -1.27 -7.33 6.78
N GLY A 71 -0.12 -6.70 6.50
CA GLY A 71 0.94 -7.32 5.67
C GLY A 71 0.47 -7.55 4.23
N GLY A 72 -0.40 -6.68 3.73
CA GLY A 72 -0.94 -6.74 2.37
C GLY A 72 0.10 -6.36 1.31
N VAL A 73 -0.27 -6.53 0.04
CA VAL A 73 0.55 -6.14 -1.11
C VAL A 73 -0.08 -4.95 -1.81
N TRP A 74 0.71 -3.90 -2.04
CA TRP A 74 0.33 -2.77 -2.89
C TRP A 74 1.05 -2.88 -4.24
N VAL A 75 0.28 -3.04 -5.31
CA VAL A 75 0.77 -3.01 -6.70
C VAL A 75 0.46 -1.65 -7.29
N ALA A 76 1.49 -0.93 -7.72
CA ALA A 76 1.35 0.36 -8.38
C ALA A 76 2.38 0.55 -9.49
N CYS A 77 2.17 1.57 -10.32
CA CYS A 77 3.13 1.94 -11.35
C CYS A 77 4.29 2.74 -10.72
N GLY A 78 5.50 2.18 -10.77
CA GLY A 78 6.73 2.87 -10.34
C GLY A 78 7.08 4.01 -11.28
N SER A 79 6.84 5.26 -10.84
CA SER A 79 7.02 6.48 -11.64
C SER A 79 8.26 7.31 -11.25
N GLY A 80 8.87 7.00 -10.12
CA GLY A 80 10.08 7.62 -9.60
C GLY A 80 11.33 7.23 -10.36
N SER A 81 12.26 8.20 -10.47
CA SER A 81 13.52 8.03 -11.20
C SER A 81 14.46 6.97 -10.63
N ALA A 82 14.25 6.54 -9.38
CA ALA A 82 15.02 5.51 -8.70
C ALA A 82 14.21 4.24 -8.39
N ASP A 83 12.92 4.15 -8.73
CA ASP A 83 12.10 2.98 -8.38
C ASP A 83 12.69 1.68 -8.94
N ARG A 84 13.19 1.71 -10.18
CA ARG A 84 13.83 0.54 -10.80
C ARG A 84 15.14 0.12 -10.15
N ARG A 85 15.75 0.98 -9.32
CA ARG A 85 17.01 0.68 -8.63
C ARG A 85 16.80 0.04 -7.26
N VAL A 86 15.61 0.21 -6.68
CA VAL A 86 15.30 -0.27 -5.32
C VAL A 86 14.50 -1.56 -5.30
N VAL A 87 13.99 -2.00 -6.46
CA VAL A 87 13.23 -3.24 -6.55
C VAL A 87 14.14 -4.47 -6.63
N ASP A 88 13.66 -5.58 -6.07
CA ASP A 88 14.24 -6.90 -6.25
C ASP A 88 13.93 -7.49 -7.64
N ASN A 89 14.42 -8.71 -7.90
CA ASN A 89 14.18 -9.45 -9.14
C ASN A 89 12.69 -9.80 -9.39
N LYS A 90 11.81 -9.59 -8.40
CA LYS A 90 10.36 -9.79 -8.48
C LYS A 90 9.60 -8.46 -8.55
N ASN A 91 10.29 -7.34 -8.79
CA ASN A 91 9.75 -5.99 -8.79
C ASN A 91 9.12 -5.55 -7.45
N LYS A 92 9.65 -6.02 -6.32
CA LYS A 92 9.22 -5.63 -4.95
C LYS A 92 10.24 -4.70 -4.31
N VAL A 93 9.75 -3.71 -3.57
CA VAL A 93 10.54 -2.83 -2.67
C VAL A 93 10.54 -3.39 -1.26
#